data_AF-A0A520ENQ2-F1
#
_entry.id   AF-A0A520ENQ2-F1
#
_cell.length_a   1.000
_cell.length_b   1.000
_cell.length_c   1.000
_cell.angle_alpha   90.00
_cell.angle_beta   90.00
_cell.angle_gamma   90.00
#
_symmetry.space_group_name_H-M   'P 1'
#
loop_
_entity.id
_entity.type
_entity.pdbx_description
1 polymer ?
#
loop_
_entity_poly.entity_id
_entity_poly.type
_entity_poly.pdbx_seq_one_letter_code
_entity_poly.pdbx_strand_id
1 'polypeptide(L)'
;MSAQLQELAAKAWVYGFPLVFDLDQVNRFVSEGMGSLDAGPFNTFSHARTLAGPRDTFVSVNNDTIYSIAQIDLGHGPQLLRVPDTGGAYYVLQFVDAWTDNFAYVGKRATGTAAGRFLLTGPG
;
A
#
# COMPACT_ATOMS: atom_id res chain seq x y z
N MET A 1 11.01 28.37 24.09
CA MET A 1 11.69 27.19 23.51
C MET A 1 13.03 27.65 22.98
N SER A 2 14.15 26.96 23.24
CA SER A 2 15.46 27.38 22.72
C SER A 2 15.53 27.17 21.20
N ALA A 3 16.41 27.90 20.52
CA ALA A 3 16.63 27.73 19.08
C ALA A 3 17.05 26.29 18.72
N GLN A 4 17.84 25.64 19.57
CA GLN A 4 18.24 24.23 19.42
C GLN A 4 17.05 23.27 19.52
N LEU A 5 16.13 23.51 20.46
CA LEU A 5 14.90 22.71 20.60
C LEU A 5 13.98 22.88 19.38
N GLN A 6 13.88 24.09 18.83
CA GLN A 6 13.11 24.35 17.60
C GLN A 6 13.71 23.62 16.40
N GLU A 7 15.04 23.67 16.23
CA GLU A 7 15.73 22.98 15.14
C GLU A 7 15.57 21.46 15.24
N LEU A 8 15.72 20.89 16.44
CA LEU A 8 15.53 19.46 16.66
C LEU A 8 14.09 19.03 16.37
N ALA A 9 13.10 19.82 16.81
CA ALA A 9 11.69 19.54 16.53
C ALA A 9 11.39 19.56 15.03
N ALA A 10 11.94 20.52 14.27
CA ALA A 10 11.79 20.58 12.83
C ALA A 10 12.40 19.36 12.12
N LYS A 11 13.62 18.96 12.51
CA LYS A 11 14.28 17.76 11.96
C LYS A 11 13.50 16.48 12.27
N ALA A 12 13.04 16.34 13.52
CA ALA A 12 12.23 15.19 13.93
C ALA A 12 10.90 15.14 13.15
N TRP A 13 10.27 16.29 12.91
CA TRP A 13 9.05 16.35 12.10
C TRP A 13 9.31 15.91 10.66
N VAL A 14 10.35 16.43 10.00
CA VAL A 14 10.68 16.05 8.61
C VAL A 14 11.00 14.55 8.51
N TYR A 15 11.76 14.03 9.48
CA TYR A 15 12.12 12.61 9.52
C TYR A 15 10.90 11.70 9.78
N GLY A 16 10.07 12.04 10.77
CA GLY A 16 8.93 11.20 11.19
C GLY A 16 7.66 11.41 10.36
N PHE A 17 7.59 12.46 9.54
CA PHE A 17 6.40 12.80 8.77
C PHE A 17 5.90 11.65 7.90
N PRO A 18 6.74 10.95 7.09
CA PRO A 18 6.26 9.87 6.23
C PRO A 18 5.55 8.77 7.02
N LEU A 19 6.14 8.32 8.13
CA LEU A 19 5.56 7.29 8.99
C LEU A 19 4.22 7.72 9.59
N VAL A 20 4.17 8.91 10.18
CA VAL A 20 2.93 9.39 10.84
C VAL A 20 1.82 9.60 9.81
N PHE A 21 2.15 10.20 8.67
CA PHE A 21 1.20 10.46 7.60
C PHE A 21 0.71 9.16 6.95
N ASP A 22 1.60 8.21 6.68
CA ASP A 22 1.24 6.92 6.09
C ASP A 22 0.29 6.14 7.01
N LEU A 23 0.61 6.03 8.31
CA LEU A 23 -0.28 5.37 9.27
C LEU A 23 -1.66 6.05 9.38
N ASP A 24 -1.73 7.38 9.24
CA ASP A 24 -3.00 8.09 9.13
C ASP A 24 -3.77 7.72 7.86
N GLN A 25 -3.09 7.62 6.71
CA GLN A 25 -3.71 7.17 5.46
C GLN A 25 -4.14 5.70 5.50
N VAL A 26 -3.37 4.82 6.15
CA VAL A 26 -3.76 3.41 6.39
C VAL A 26 -5.06 3.36 7.19
N ASN A 27 -5.14 4.10 8.30
CA ASN A 27 -6.35 4.15 9.12
C ASN A 27 -7.54 4.69 8.31
N ARG A 28 -7.33 5.79 7.59
CA ARG A 28 -8.35 6.39 6.72
C ARG A 28 -8.83 5.40 5.66
N PHE A 29 -7.93 4.66 5.01
CA PHE A 29 -8.31 3.67 4.01
C PHE A 29 -9.22 2.59 4.61
N VAL A 30 -8.88 2.09 5.81
CA VAL A 30 -9.64 1.02 6.47
C VAL A 30 -11.01 1.52 6.96
N SER A 31 -11.16 2.82 7.29
CA SER A 31 -12.42 3.39 7.76
C SER A 31 -13.30 4.02 6.66
N GLU A 32 -12.70 4.65 5.66
CA GLU A 32 -13.38 5.50 4.67
C GLU A 32 -13.15 5.04 3.21
N GLY A 33 -12.14 4.21 2.96
CA GLY A 33 -11.72 3.88 1.61
C GLY A 33 -10.89 5.00 0.96
N MET A 34 -10.74 4.94 -0.36
CA MET A 34 -9.89 5.86 -1.11
C MET A 34 -10.24 5.90 -2.60
N GLY A 35 -10.70 7.06 -3.09
CA GLY A 35 -11.13 7.22 -4.47
C GLY A 35 -12.26 6.24 -4.81
N SER A 36 -12.03 5.36 -5.78
CA SER A 36 -12.97 4.30 -6.20
C SER A 36 -12.83 2.99 -5.43
N LEU A 37 -11.95 2.93 -4.43
CA LEU A 37 -11.77 1.77 -3.55
C LEU A 37 -12.59 1.98 -2.28
N ASP A 38 -13.53 1.07 -2.04
CA ASP A 38 -14.29 1.06 -0.79
C ASP A 38 -13.37 0.76 0.42
N ALA A 39 -13.79 1.20 1.60
CA ALA A 39 -13.17 0.81 2.86
C ALA A 39 -13.16 -0.72 2.99
N GLY A 40 -12.04 -1.26 3.43
CA GLY A 40 -11.85 -2.69 3.63
C GLY A 40 -11.09 -2.97 4.92
N PRO A 41 -11.40 -4.06 5.63
CA PRO A 41 -10.64 -4.45 6.82
C PRO A 41 -9.20 -4.81 6.44
N PHE A 42 -8.30 -4.78 7.43
CA PHE A 42 -6.95 -5.31 7.26
C PHE A 42 -6.94 -6.73 6.68
N ASN A 43 -5.88 -7.04 5.93
CA ASN A 43 -5.64 -8.34 5.32
C ASN A 43 -6.69 -8.76 4.27
N THR A 44 -7.48 -7.81 3.77
CA THR A 44 -8.46 -8.02 2.70
C THR A 44 -8.25 -7.01 1.58
N PHE A 45 -8.35 -7.45 0.33
CA PHE A 45 -8.29 -6.55 -0.81
C PHE A 45 -9.59 -5.78 -0.99
N SER A 46 -9.48 -4.47 -1.15
CA SER A 46 -10.47 -3.65 -1.86
C SER A 46 -10.07 -3.58 -3.34
N HIS A 47 -11.06 -3.67 -4.22
CA HIS A 47 -10.85 -3.71 -5.67
C HIS A 47 -11.61 -2.60 -6.38
N ALA A 48 -10.90 -1.78 -7.14
CA ALA A 48 -11.54 -0.86 -8.07
C ALA A 48 -12.17 -1.66 -9.20
N ARG A 49 -13.39 -1.28 -9.59
CA ARG A 49 -14.14 -1.96 -10.68
C ARG A 49 -13.98 -1.30 -12.04
N THR A 50 -13.42 -0.10 -12.05
CA THR A 50 -13.18 0.70 -13.25
C THR A 50 -11.79 1.32 -13.19
N LEU A 51 -11.28 1.72 -14.35
CA LEU A 51 -10.08 2.55 -14.40
C LEU A 51 -10.35 3.92 -13.76
N ALA A 52 -9.30 4.55 -13.27
CA ALA A 52 -9.38 5.83 -12.59
C ALA A 52 -9.71 6.98 -13.57
N GLY A 53 -10.73 7.76 -13.24
CA GLY A 53 -11.13 8.93 -14.02
C GLY A 53 -10.69 10.26 -13.39
N PRO A 54 -10.98 11.40 -14.05
CA PRO A 54 -10.60 12.73 -13.56
C PRO A 54 -11.22 13.14 -12.21
N ARG A 55 -12.22 12.38 -11.74
CA ARG A 55 -12.90 12.63 -10.46
C ARG A 55 -12.31 11.81 -9.31
N ASP A 56 -11.45 10.83 -9.61
CA ASP A 56 -10.84 9.98 -8.58
C ASP A 56 -9.66 10.73 -7.95
N THR A 57 -9.83 11.13 -6.70
CA THR A 57 -8.85 11.90 -5.93
C THR A 57 -7.89 10.94 -5.21
N PHE A 58 -6.93 10.42 -5.98
CA PHE A 58 -5.81 9.62 -5.48
C PHE A 58 -4.49 10.24 -5.97
N VAL A 59 -3.43 10.21 -5.14
CA VAL A 59 -2.16 10.85 -5.48
C VAL A 59 -1.55 10.16 -6.71
N SER A 60 -1.41 10.92 -7.81
CA SER A 60 -0.81 10.48 -9.09
C SER A 60 -1.38 9.16 -9.63
N VAL A 61 -2.72 9.07 -9.70
CA VAL A 61 -3.38 7.86 -10.19
C VAL A 61 -3.07 7.57 -11.67
N ASN A 62 -2.69 6.33 -11.95
CA ASN A 62 -2.55 5.80 -13.30
C ASN A 62 -3.91 5.32 -13.84
N ASN A 63 -4.16 5.48 -15.15
CA ASN A 63 -5.41 5.10 -15.83
C ASN A 63 -5.22 3.92 -16.82
N ASP A 64 -4.10 3.21 -16.76
CA ASP A 64 -3.80 2.04 -17.59
C ASP A 64 -4.17 0.71 -16.90
N THR A 65 -4.37 0.74 -15.57
CA THR A 65 -4.62 -0.45 -14.75
C THR A 65 -5.73 -0.22 -13.73
N ILE A 66 -6.45 -1.30 -13.38
CA ILE A 66 -7.37 -1.31 -12.23
C ILE A 66 -6.61 -1.64 -10.95
N TYR A 67 -7.02 -1.04 -9.85
CA TYR A 67 -6.32 -1.15 -8.57
C TYR A 67 -6.92 -2.22 -7.67
N SER A 68 -6.05 -2.93 -6.97
CA SER A 68 -6.39 -3.77 -5.83
C SER A 68 -5.43 -3.40 -4.70
N ILE A 69 -5.97 -2.98 -3.56
CA ILE A 69 -5.17 -2.52 -2.41
C ILE A 69 -5.64 -3.27 -1.17
N ALA A 70 -4.71 -3.75 -0.37
CA ALA A 70 -4.96 -4.29 0.96
C ALA A 70 -4.00 -3.63 1.94
N GLN A 71 -4.53 -3.12 3.05
CA GLN A 71 -3.71 -2.77 4.20
C GLN A 71 -3.40 -4.05 4.96
N ILE A 72 -2.12 -4.33 5.20
CA ILE A 72 -1.69 -5.61 5.77
C ILE A 72 -1.29 -5.41 7.23
N ASP A 73 -1.93 -6.17 8.12
CA ASP A 73 -1.56 -6.26 9.53
C ASP A 73 -0.97 -7.65 9.81
N LEU A 74 0.31 -7.65 10.20
CA LEU A 74 1.09 -8.84 10.53
C LEU A 74 1.28 -9.01 12.05
N GLY A 75 0.69 -8.15 12.88
CA GLY A 75 0.79 -8.20 14.34
C GLY A 75 0.19 -9.47 14.95
N HIS A 76 -0.71 -10.13 14.21
CA HIS A 76 -1.34 -11.40 14.59
C HIS A 76 -0.74 -12.61 13.85
N GLY A 77 0.35 -12.42 13.12
CA GLY A 77 1.09 -13.47 12.43
C GLY A 77 1.10 -13.32 10.89
N PRO A 78 1.77 -14.26 10.20
CA PRO A 78 1.98 -14.19 8.76
C PRO A 78 0.68 -14.25 7.94
N GLN A 79 0.68 -13.59 6.78
CA GLN A 79 -0.43 -13.62 5.82
C GLN A 79 -0.02 -14.35 4.54
N LEU A 80 -0.89 -15.25 4.05
CA LEU A 80 -0.67 -15.96 2.78
C LEU A 80 -1.33 -15.20 1.64
N LEU A 81 -0.51 -14.60 0.77
CA LEU A 81 -0.96 -14.03 -0.49
C LEU A 81 -1.03 -15.12 -1.57
N ARG A 82 -2.18 -15.21 -2.23
CA ARG A 82 -2.38 -16.04 -3.43
C ARG A 82 -2.68 -15.12 -4.60
N VAL A 83 -1.91 -15.27 -5.68
CA VAL A 83 -2.17 -14.56 -6.94
C VAL A 83 -2.61 -15.55 -8.01
N PRO A 84 -3.64 -15.22 -8.80
CA PRO A 84 -4.10 -16.08 -9.89
C PRO A 84 -3.13 -16.03 -11.08
N ASP A 85 -3.29 -16.97 -12.01
CA ASP A 85 -2.70 -16.82 -13.34
C ASP A 85 -3.42 -15.69 -14.07
N THR A 86 -2.68 -14.69 -14.53
CA THR A 86 -3.25 -13.54 -15.26
C THR A 86 -3.30 -13.73 -16.77
N GLY A 87 -2.94 -14.91 -17.28
CA GLY A 87 -2.98 -15.22 -18.71
C GLY A 87 -2.04 -14.35 -19.54
N GLY A 88 -0.94 -13.89 -18.93
CA GLY A 88 0.03 -12.99 -19.58
C GLY A 88 -0.31 -11.50 -19.45
N ALA A 89 -1.48 -11.13 -18.91
CA ALA A 89 -1.84 -9.75 -18.64
C ALA A 89 -0.87 -9.11 -17.64
N TYR A 90 -0.61 -7.81 -17.82
CA TYR A 90 0.26 -7.07 -16.92
C TYR A 90 -0.41 -6.90 -15.55
N TYR A 91 0.31 -7.22 -14.49
CA TYR A 91 -0.04 -6.87 -13.12
C TYR A 91 1.23 -6.68 -12.31
N VAL A 92 1.11 -5.90 -11.25
CA VAL A 92 2.12 -5.74 -10.21
C VAL A 92 1.42 -5.49 -8.88
N LEU A 93 1.85 -6.21 -7.85
CA LEU A 93 1.61 -5.93 -6.45
C LEU A 93 2.91 -5.38 -5.90
N GLN A 94 2.86 -4.11 -5.49
CA GLN A 94 3.96 -3.42 -4.83
C GLN A 94 3.76 -3.56 -3.31
N PHE A 95 4.84 -3.85 -2.60
CA PHE A 95 4.84 -3.95 -1.15
C PHE A 95 5.59 -2.76 -0.57
N VAL A 96 4.87 -1.99 0.23
CA VAL A 96 5.32 -0.76 0.86
C VAL A 96 5.31 -0.98 2.37
N ASP A 97 6.37 -0.60 3.06
CA ASP A 97 6.38 -0.59 4.52
C ASP A 97 5.82 0.73 5.09
N ALA A 98 5.68 0.81 6.41
CA ALA A 98 5.15 1.99 7.09
C ALA A 98 6.02 3.26 6.92
N TRP A 99 7.26 3.13 6.46
CA TRP A 99 8.14 4.25 6.13
C TRP A 99 8.02 4.68 4.68
N THR A 100 7.05 4.13 3.94
CA THR A 100 6.80 4.35 2.51
C THR A 100 7.87 3.75 1.59
N ASP A 101 8.72 2.86 2.10
CA ASP A 101 9.76 2.21 1.31
C ASP A 101 9.20 0.99 0.56
N ASN A 102 9.53 0.90 -0.73
CA ASN A 102 9.20 -0.25 -1.55
C ASN A 102 10.24 -1.36 -1.37
N PHE A 103 9.86 -2.46 -0.74
CA PHE A 103 10.81 -3.54 -0.44
C PHE A 103 10.63 -4.80 -1.30
N ALA A 104 9.46 -4.99 -1.93
CA ALA A 104 9.21 -6.16 -2.75
C ALA A 104 8.18 -5.91 -3.87
N TYR A 105 8.17 -6.81 -4.85
CA TYR A 105 7.21 -6.82 -5.95
C TYR A 105 6.80 -8.26 -6.31
N VAL A 106 5.52 -8.47 -6.57
CA VAL A 106 4.97 -9.67 -7.21
C VAL A 106 4.27 -9.24 -8.49
N GLY A 107 4.55 -9.88 -9.62
CA GLY A 107 3.99 -9.41 -10.89
C GLY A 107 4.76 -9.85 -12.11
N LYS A 108 4.25 -9.49 -13.29
CA LYS A 108 4.79 -9.92 -14.59
C LYS A 108 6.31 -9.74 -14.72
N ARG A 109 6.86 -8.65 -14.18
CA ARG A 109 8.29 -8.32 -14.26
C ARG A 109 9.16 -9.01 -13.21
N ALA A 110 8.60 -9.39 -12.06
CA ALA A 110 9.37 -9.91 -10.93
C ALA A 110 9.21 -11.44 -10.77
N THR A 111 7.99 -11.94 -10.92
CA THR A 111 7.63 -13.34 -10.65
C THR A 111 6.87 -14.01 -11.80
N GLY A 112 6.66 -13.29 -12.90
CA GLY A 112 5.85 -13.77 -14.04
C GLY A 112 4.35 -13.65 -13.81
N THR A 113 3.57 -14.31 -14.68
CA THR A 113 2.10 -14.21 -14.71
C THR A 113 1.36 -15.45 -14.26
N ALA A 114 2.05 -16.55 -14.02
CA ALA A 114 1.45 -17.78 -13.51
C ALA A 114 0.93 -17.61 -12.08
N ALA A 115 0.01 -18.48 -11.66
CA ALA A 115 -0.48 -18.50 -10.29
C ALA A 115 0.67 -18.71 -9.28
N GLY A 116 0.59 -18.01 -8.14
CA GLY A 116 1.66 -17.98 -7.15
C GLY A 116 1.14 -17.93 -5.71
N ARG A 117 2.00 -18.34 -4.77
CA ARG A 117 1.75 -18.28 -3.33
C ARG A 117 2.95 -17.64 -2.65
N PHE A 118 2.70 -16.59 -1.88
CA PHE A 118 3.73 -15.80 -1.20
C PHE A 118 3.35 -15.62 0.26
N LEU A 119 4.29 -15.87 1.17
CA LEU A 119 4.07 -15.66 2.59
C LEU A 119 4.61 -14.28 2.98
N LEU A 120 3.75 -13.44 3.55
CA LEU A 120 4.11 -12.15 4.11
C LEU A 120 4.35 -12.33 5.60
N THR A 121 5.57 -12.03 6.06
CA THR A 121 5.99 -12.19 7.45
C THR A 121 6.33 -10.84 8.06
N GLY A 122 6.09 -10.69 9.37
CA GLY A 122 6.58 -9.54 10.11
C GLY A 122 8.12 -9.47 10.09
N PRO A 123 8.70 -8.34 10.54
CA PRO A 123 10.15 -8.11 10.53
C PRO A 123 10.98 -8.94 11.53
N GLY A 124 10.40 -9.99 12.14
CA GLY A 124 11.07 -10.88 13.10
C GLY A 124 10.15 -11.97 13.63
#